data_AF-A0A396BZU2-F1
#
_entry.id   AF-A0A396BZU2-F1
#
_cell.length_a   1.000
_cell.length_b   1.000
_cell.length_c   1.000
_cell.angle_alpha   90.00
_cell.angle_beta   90.00
_cell.angle_gamma   90.00
#
_symmetry.space_group_name_H-M   'P 1'
#
loop_
_entity.id
_entity.type
_entity.pdbx_description
1 polymer ?
#
loop_
_entity_poly.entity_id
_entity_poly.type
_entity_poly.pdbx_seq_one_letter_code
_entity_poly.pdbx_strand_id
1 'polypeptide(L)'
;MNHMRFNLVVLFVILLSFSSCGREEKTVYDFPLEQSLKSDKEVSLNKELLAPYLMCSYDSTLCLIDWTANPMVHVYNMNTGKEMVAFGNKGMGPDDFLSISQMYVDMGKRSLVLYDQSLQTISSFRIDSLAQGSLSKIDCVSAPKLGMNRVYAYSDSIFYGSGTFESGLIAKCNQKEILNQYLPFPQTEQAVNGM
;
A
#
# COMPACT_ATOMS: atom_id res chain seq x y z
N MET A 1 27.95 -53.48 47.23
CA MET A 1 26.90 -53.27 46.21
C MET A 1 26.49 -51.80 46.01
N ASN A 2 26.98 -50.85 46.83
CA ASN A 2 26.61 -49.42 46.75
C ASN A 2 27.51 -48.59 45.82
N HIS A 3 28.82 -48.89 45.72
CA HIS A 3 29.74 -48.14 44.83
C HIS A 3 29.46 -48.37 43.33
N MET A 4 29.10 -49.59 42.93
CA MET A 4 28.79 -49.91 41.52
C MET A 4 27.50 -49.23 41.05
N ARG A 5 26.50 -49.10 41.93
CA ARG A 5 25.25 -48.37 41.66
C ARG A 5 25.48 -46.85 41.61
N PHE A 6 26.33 -46.32 42.49
CA PHE A 6 26.71 -44.90 42.49
C PHE A 6 27.45 -44.53 41.19
N ASN A 7 28.43 -45.34 40.77
CA ASN A 7 29.15 -45.10 39.53
C ASN A 7 28.26 -45.20 38.28
N LEU A 8 27.25 -46.07 38.28
CA LEU A 8 26.28 -46.18 37.18
C LEU A 8 25.36 -44.95 37.09
N VAL A 9 24.95 -44.40 38.24
CA VAL A 9 24.15 -43.17 38.28
C VAL A 9 24.98 -41.97 37.79
N VAL A 10 26.24 -41.86 38.22
CA VAL A 10 27.13 -40.79 37.74
C VAL A 10 27.37 -40.90 36.23
N LEU A 11 27.60 -42.10 35.71
CA LEU A 11 27.76 -42.32 34.27
C LEU A 11 26.48 -41.96 33.49
N PHE A 12 25.32 -42.28 34.04
CA PHE A 12 24.02 -41.96 33.44
C PHE A 12 23.76 -40.45 33.41
N VAL A 13 24.12 -39.72 34.48
CA VAL A 13 24.01 -38.25 34.53
C VAL A 13 24.97 -37.59 33.54
N ILE A 14 26.20 -38.11 33.39
CA ILE A 14 27.17 -37.62 32.41
C ILE A 14 26.67 -37.83 30.98
N LEU A 15 26.11 -39.00 30.67
CA LEU A 15 25.52 -39.29 29.35
C LEU A 15 24.30 -38.39 29.04
N LEU A 16 23.48 -38.09 30.04
CA LEU A 16 22.35 -37.16 29.88
C LEU A 16 22.83 -35.72 29.62
N SER A 17 23.92 -35.28 30.23
CA SER A 17 24.47 -33.94 29.97
C SER A 17 25.04 -33.77 28.55
N PHE A 18 25.57 -34.83 27.93
CA PHE A 18 26.01 -34.78 26.52
C PHE A 18 24.85 -34.79 25.52
N SER A 19 23.66 -35.26 25.94
CA SER A 19 22.46 -35.32 25.10
C SER A 19 21.74 -33.96 24.96
N SER A 20 22.08 -32.98 25.81
CA SER A 20 21.41 -31.67 25.85
C SER A 20 22.11 -30.58 25.02
N CYS A 21 23.32 -30.82 24.52
CA CYS A 21 24.14 -29.82 23.82
C CYS A 21 23.93 -29.76 22.30
N GLY A 22 22.86 -30.35 21.77
CA GLY A 22 22.57 -30.42 20.33
C GLY A 22 21.33 -29.65 19.88
N ARG A 23 20.72 -28.83 20.73
CA ARG A 23 19.63 -27.94 20.29
C ARG A 23 20.25 -26.68 19.71
N GLU A 24 20.52 -26.70 18.41
CA GLU A 24 20.62 -25.47 17.64
C GLU A 24 19.32 -24.68 17.87
N GLU A 25 19.46 -23.43 18.31
CA GLU A 25 18.37 -22.47 18.23
C GLU A 25 17.96 -22.42 16.77
N LYS A 26 16.80 -23.01 16.44
CA LYS A 26 16.15 -22.75 15.16
C LYS A 26 15.84 -21.26 15.16
N THR A 27 16.69 -20.47 14.52
CA THR A 27 16.35 -19.11 14.14
C THR A 27 15.00 -19.21 13.44
N VAL A 28 14.01 -18.50 13.98
CA VAL A 28 12.59 -18.65 13.62
C VAL A 28 12.32 -18.25 12.16
N TYR A 29 13.34 -17.75 11.46
CA TYR A 29 13.24 -17.21 10.13
C TYR A 29 14.51 -17.49 9.33
N ASP A 30 14.47 -18.55 8.52
CA ASP A 30 15.45 -18.81 7.46
C ASP A 30 15.05 -17.99 6.22
N PHE A 31 15.24 -16.68 6.29
CA PHE A 31 15.10 -15.82 5.11
C PHE A 31 16.43 -15.80 4.36
N PRO A 32 16.43 -15.90 3.02
CA PRO A 32 17.64 -15.70 2.25
C PRO A 32 18.25 -14.34 2.60
N LEU A 33 19.53 -14.36 3.01
CA LEU A 33 20.27 -13.18 3.44
C LEU A 33 20.27 -12.08 2.37
N GLU A 34 20.22 -12.47 1.11
CA GLU A 34 20.13 -11.57 -0.03
C GLU A 34 19.15 -12.13 -1.06
N GLN A 35 18.28 -11.24 -1.55
CA GLN A 35 17.38 -11.51 -2.66
C GLN A 35 17.76 -10.55 -3.79
N SER A 36 18.29 -11.10 -4.89
CA SER A 36 18.60 -10.28 -6.07
C SER A 36 17.36 -10.11 -6.93
N LEU A 37 17.00 -8.85 -7.21
CA LEU A 37 15.99 -8.51 -8.20
C LEU A 37 16.66 -8.43 -9.57
N LYS A 38 16.17 -9.20 -10.52
CA LYS A 38 16.57 -9.04 -11.92
C LYS A 38 15.80 -7.83 -12.46
N SER A 39 16.53 -6.81 -12.90
CA SER A 39 15.91 -5.74 -13.69
C SER A 39 15.40 -6.34 -14.99
N ASP A 40 14.14 -6.07 -15.30
CA ASP A 40 13.61 -6.31 -16.65
C ASP A 40 14.11 -5.20 -17.59
N LYS A 41 13.75 -5.31 -18.88
CA LYS A 41 14.07 -4.33 -19.92
C LYS A 41 13.63 -2.93 -19.49
N GLU A 42 14.51 -1.96 -19.62
CA GLU A 42 14.18 -0.54 -19.44
C GLU A 42 13.17 -0.10 -20.51
N VAL A 43 12.13 0.62 -20.06
CA VAL A 43 11.08 1.16 -20.91
C VAL A 43 11.08 2.67 -20.77
N SER A 44 11.44 3.36 -21.86
CA SER A 44 11.36 4.81 -21.92
C SER A 44 9.93 5.25 -22.23
N LEU A 45 9.38 6.12 -21.39
CA LEU A 45 8.08 6.74 -21.67
C LEU A 45 8.22 7.74 -22.83
N ASN A 46 7.21 7.81 -23.68
CA ASN A 46 7.22 8.69 -24.86
C ASN A 46 6.97 10.18 -24.54
N LYS A 47 6.96 10.54 -23.26
CA LYS A 47 6.71 11.90 -22.77
C LYS A 47 7.56 12.15 -21.53
N GLU A 48 8.09 13.36 -21.43
CA GLU A 48 8.81 13.81 -20.24
C GLU A 48 7.82 14.07 -19.10
N LEU A 49 8.16 13.59 -17.90
CA LEU A 49 7.40 13.81 -16.68
C LEU A 49 8.12 14.86 -15.85
N LEU A 50 7.41 15.89 -15.44
CA LEU A 50 8.00 17.02 -14.72
C LEU A 50 7.91 16.82 -13.21
N ALA A 51 6.76 16.35 -12.72
CA ALA A 51 6.53 16.11 -11.30
C ALA A 51 5.69 14.83 -11.07
N PRO A 52 6.24 13.64 -11.36
CA PRO A 52 5.57 12.39 -11.07
C PRO A 52 5.36 12.25 -9.55
N TYR A 53 4.11 12.04 -9.13
CA TYR A 53 3.73 12.04 -7.71
C TYR A 53 3.22 10.68 -7.23
N LEU A 54 2.19 10.15 -7.87
CA LEU A 54 1.59 8.86 -7.54
C LEU A 54 1.64 7.94 -8.75
N MET A 55 1.85 6.64 -8.52
CA MET A 55 1.84 5.63 -9.57
C MET A 55 1.25 4.31 -9.07
N CYS A 56 0.58 3.59 -9.96
CA CYS A 56 0.17 2.21 -9.76
C CYS A 56 0.12 1.48 -11.10
N SER A 57 0.24 0.17 -11.08
CA SER A 57 0.20 -0.64 -12.30
C SER A 57 -0.82 -1.77 -12.22
N TYR A 58 -1.29 -2.19 -13.39
CA TYR A 58 -2.13 -3.36 -13.59
C TYR A 58 -1.73 -4.02 -14.92
N ASP A 59 -1.27 -5.27 -14.88
CA ASP A 59 -0.68 -5.97 -16.03
C ASP A 59 0.39 -5.10 -16.73
N SER A 60 0.21 -4.79 -18.02
CA SER A 60 1.10 -3.91 -18.79
C SER A 60 0.66 -2.45 -18.79
N THR A 61 -0.23 -2.03 -17.90
CA THR A 61 -0.75 -0.67 -17.80
C THR A 61 -0.16 0.03 -16.59
N LEU A 62 0.46 1.19 -16.82
CA LEU A 62 0.96 2.08 -15.78
C LEU A 62 0.05 3.31 -15.70
N CYS A 63 -0.55 3.55 -14.54
CA CYS A 63 -1.23 4.82 -14.24
C CYS A 63 -0.31 5.68 -13.38
N LEU A 64 -0.17 6.95 -13.76
CA LEU A 64 0.74 7.89 -13.14
C LEU A 64 0.05 9.26 -13.03
N ILE A 65 0.35 9.99 -11.96
CA ILE A 65 -0.04 11.38 -11.79
C ILE A 65 1.18 12.26 -11.96
N ASP A 66 1.13 13.18 -12.92
CA ASP A 66 2.05 14.31 -13.00
C ASP A 66 1.34 15.54 -12.45
N TRP A 67 1.78 16.00 -11.27
CA TRP A 67 1.12 17.09 -10.57
C TRP A 67 1.19 18.42 -11.32
N THR A 68 2.19 18.61 -12.17
CA THR A 68 2.34 19.85 -12.94
C THR A 68 1.52 19.83 -14.23
N ALA A 69 1.25 18.65 -14.78
CA ALA A 69 0.51 18.47 -16.02
C ALA A 69 -0.99 18.82 -15.90
N ASN A 70 -1.61 19.05 -17.06
CA ASN A 70 -3.06 19.18 -17.22
C ASN A 70 -3.46 18.64 -18.60
N PRO A 71 -4.23 17.54 -18.71
CA PRO A 71 -4.72 16.66 -17.64
C PRO A 71 -3.59 16.06 -16.78
N MET A 72 -3.88 15.71 -15.52
CA MET A 72 -2.86 15.27 -14.54
C MET A 72 -2.69 13.75 -14.44
N VAL A 73 -3.68 12.95 -14.85
CA VAL A 73 -3.61 11.48 -14.83
C VAL A 73 -3.19 10.98 -16.19
N HIS A 74 -2.11 10.23 -16.25
CA HIS A 74 -1.51 9.68 -17.46
C HIS A 74 -1.48 8.16 -17.37
N VAL A 75 -1.88 7.50 -18.45
CA VAL A 75 -1.88 6.04 -18.54
C VAL A 75 -0.97 5.62 -19.68
N TYR A 76 0.01 4.77 -19.38
CA TYR A 76 1.00 4.26 -20.33
C TYR A 76 0.89 2.75 -20.49
N ASN A 77 1.23 2.26 -21.68
CA ASN A 77 1.51 0.85 -21.90
C ASN A 77 2.99 0.57 -21.58
N MET A 78 3.26 -0.22 -20.54
CA MET A 78 4.61 -0.54 -20.08
C MET A 78 5.41 -1.40 -21.06
N ASN A 79 4.79 -2.08 -22.03
CA ASN A 79 5.56 -2.84 -23.02
C ASN A 79 6.14 -1.94 -24.12
N THR A 80 5.52 -0.78 -24.35
CA THR A 80 5.85 0.13 -25.46
C THR A 80 6.29 1.52 -25.02
N GLY A 81 6.03 1.89 -23.76
CA GLY A 81 6.25 3.24 -23.24
C GLY A 81 5.27 4.30 -23.76
N LYS A 82 4.26 3.91 -24.55
CA LYS A 82 3.34 4.85 -25.20
C LYS A 82 2.20 5.25 -24.26
N GLU A 83 1.92 6.55 -24.18
CA GLU A 83 0.70 7.08 -23.55
C GLU A 83 -0.56 6.58 -24.29
N MET A 84 -1.46 5.95 -23.53
CA MET A 84 -2.72 5.37 -24.01
C MET A 84 -3.88 6.36 -23.84
N VAL A 85 -3.96 7.01 -22.68
CA VAL A 85 -4.98 8.02 -22.37
C VAL A 85 -4.46 8.95 -21.27
N ALA A 86 -4.87 10.22 -21.33
CA ALA A 86 -4.67 11.18 -20.26
C ALA A 86 -6.00 11.87 -19.92
N PHE A 87 -6.27 12.08 -18.63
CA PHE A 87 -7.54 12.64 -18.15
C PHE A 87 -7.40 13.29 -16.77
N GLY A 88 -8.49 13.92 -16.31
CA GLY A 88 -8.52 14.64 -15.05
C GLY A 88 -7.91 16.02 -15.17
N ASN A 89 -8.71 16.98 -15.66
CA ASN A 89 -8.26 18.36 -15.73
C ASN A 89 -8.21 18.97 -14.33
N LYS A 90 -7.40 20.02 -14.18
CA LYS A 90 -7.41 20.85 -12.96
C LYS A 90 -8.67 21.70 -12.93
N GLY A 91 -9.55 21.45 -11.96
CA GLY A 91 -10.81 22.19 -11.87
C GLY A 91 -11.83 21.57 -10.92
N MET A 92 -13.08 22.02 -11.06
CA MET A 92 -14.23 21.58 -10.26
C MET A 92 -15.37 21.04 -11.14
N GLY A 93 -15.12 20.76 -12.42
CA GLY A 93 -16.03 20.03 -13.28
C GLY A 93 -16.25 18.59 -12.81
N PRO A 94 -17.25 17.88 -13.37
CA PRO A 94 -17.65 16.55 -12.93
C PRO A 94 -16.55 15.48 -13.05
N ASP A 95 -15.55 15.70 -13.92
CA ASP A 95 -14.41 14.82 -14.17
C ASP A 95 -13.06 15.52 -13.92
N ASP A 96 -13.10 16.68 -13.26
CA ASP A 96 -11.90 17.42 -12.87
C ASP A 96 -11.43 17.00 -11.48
N PHE A 97 -10.17 17.31 -11.19
CA PHE A 97 -9.53 17.09 -9.91
C PHE A 97 -8.81 18.36 -9.45
N LEU A 98 -8.72 18.53 -8.14
CA LEU A 98 -7.94 19.58 -7.49
C LEU A 98 -6.72 19.02 -6.78
N SER A 99 -6.86 17.91 -6.05
CA SER A 99 -5.76 17.33 -5.27
C SER A 99 -5.91 15.84 -5.03
N ILE A 100 -5.44 15.05 -5.99
CA ILE A 100 -5.42 13.59 -5.86
C ILE A 100 -4.32 13.19 -4.86
N SER A 101 -4.74 12.74 -3.68
CA SER A 101 -3.85 12.34 -2.57
C SER A 101 -3.59 10.83 -2.54
N GLN A 102 -4.40 10.06 -3.27
CA GLN A 102 -4.25 8.62 -3.36
C GLN A 102 -4.71 8.10 -4.71
N MET A 103 -3.96 7.11 -5.21
CA MET A 103 -4.26 6.35 -6.40
C MET A 103 -3.94 4.87 -6.14
N TYR A 104 -4.86 3.97 -6.48
CA TYR A 104 -4.63 2.53 -6.40
C TYR A 104 -5.54 1.78 -7.37
N VAL A 105 -5.24 0.50 -7.60
CA VAL A 105 -6.10 -0.40 -8.36
C VAL A 105 -6.87 -1.28 -7.37
N ASP A 106 -8.21 -1.21 -7.43
CA ASP A 106 -9.07 -2.21 -6.80
C ASP A 106 -9.08 -3.46 -7.69
N MET A 107 -8.36 -4.50 -7.25
CA MET A 107 -8.22 -5.76 -7.99
C MET A 107 -9.54 -6.55 -8.06
N GLY A 108 -10.43 -6.39 -7.08
CA GLY A 108 -11.73 -7.06 -7.07
C GLY A 108 -12.69 -6.44 -8.09
N LYS A 109 -12.67 -5.10 -8.20
CA LYS A 109 -13.51 -4.35 -9.15
C LYS A 109 -12.85 -4.09 -10.51
N ARG A 110 -11.55 -4.40 -10.66
CA ARG A 110 -10.72 -4.06 -11.83
C ARG A 110 -10.84 -2.58 -12.18
N SER A 111 -10.64 -1.72 -11.18
CA SER A 111 -10.81 -0.28 -11.34
C SER A 111 -9.63 0.51 -10.79
N LEU A 112 -9.21 1.53 -11.52
CA LEU A 112 -8.38 2.60 -10.99
C LEU A 112 -9.24 3.46 -10.06
N VAL A 113 -8.79 3.65 -8.83
CA VAL A 113 -9.47 4.46 -7.82
C VAL A 113 -8.60 5.67 -7.47
N LEU A 114 -9.20 6.85 -7.56
CA LEU A 114 -8.57 8.14 -7.26
C LEU A 114 -9.32 8.80 -6.10
N TYR A 115 -8.60 9.20 -5.07
CA TYR A 115 -9.16 10.01 -3.98
C TYR A 115 -8.64 11.45 -4.09
N ASP A 116 -9.56 12.37 -4.34
CA ASP A 116 -9.30 13.80 -4.28
C ASP A 116 -9.55 14.31 -2.86
N GLN A 117 -8.49 14.75 -2.18
CA GLN A 117 -8.59 15.23 -0.80
C GLN A 117 -9.26 16.61 -0.71
N SER A 118 -9.11 17.45 -1.73
CA SER A 118 -9.67 18.80 -1.74
C SER A 118 -11.17 18.77 -2.03
N LEU A 119 -11.58 17.92 -2.99
CA LEU A 119 -12.99 17.72 -3.34
C LEU A 119 -13.68 16.69 -2.43
N GLN A 120 -12.90 15.87 -1.73
CA GLN A 120 -13.36 14.73 -0.92
C GLN A 120 -14.24 13.80 -1.74
N THR A 121 -13.71 13.36 -2.87
CA THR A 121 -14.39 12.45 -3.78
C THR A 121 -13.50 11.25 -4.05
N ILE A 122 -14.11 10.08 -4.16
CA ILE A 122 -13.48 8.87 -4.66
C ILE A 122 -14.08 8.62 -6.03
N SER A 123 -13.25 8.70 -7.07
CA SER A 123 -13.64 8.40 -8.45
C SER A 123 -13.05 7.07 -8.88
N SER A 124 -13.87 6.22 -9.48
CA SER A 124 -13.43 4.92 -9.99
C SER A 124 -13.55 4.87 -11.51
N PHE A 125 -12.52 4.33 -12.18
CA PHE A 125 -12.46 4.16 -13.63
C PHE A 125 -12.12 2.72 -13.99
N ARG A 126 -12.73 2.17 -15.03
CA ARG A 126 -12.48 0.79 -15.47
C ARG A 126 -11.05 0.66 -16.01
N ILE A 127 -10.22 -0.16 -15.37
CA ILE A 127 -8.80 -0.27 -15.75
C ILE A 127 -8.63 -0.86 -17.15
N ASP A 128 -9.50 -1.81 -17.54
CA ASP A 128 -9.48 -2.45 -18.86
C ASP A 128 -9.76 -1.45 -19.99
N SER A 129 -10.64 -0.47 -19.74
CA SER A 129 -10.91 0.61 -20.70
C SER A 129 -9.69 1.52 -20.85
N LEU A 130 -9.04 1.88 -19.75
CA LEU A 130 -7.82 2.69 -19.75
C LEU A 130 -6.68 1.99 -20.49
N ALA A 131 -6.53 0.67 -20.29
CA ALA A 131 -5.57 -0.16 -20.99
C ALA A 131 -5.79 -0.20 -22.52
N GLN A 132 -7.02 0.07 -22.97
CA GLN A 132 -7.40 0.19 -24.39
C GLN A 132 -7.35 1.63 -24.89
N GLY A 133 -6.93 2.60 -24.06
CA GLY A 133 -6.87 4.02 -24.41
C GLY A 133 -8.21 4.73 -24.36
N SER A 134 -9.17 4.24 -23.57
CA SER A 134 -10.51 4.82 -23.42
C SER A 134 -10.85 5.14 -21.97
N LEU A 135 -11.58 6.23 -21.74
CA LEU A 135 -12.04 6.61 -20.41
C LEU A 135 -13.43 6.02 -20.15
N SER A 136 -13.57 5.23 -19.09
CA SER A 136 -14.86 4.71 -18.63
C SER A 136 -14.96 4.88 -17.13
N LYS A 137 -15.70 5.91 -16.71
CA LYS A 137 -15.97 6.18 -15.30
C LYS A 137 -17.04 5.21 -14.79
N ILE A 138 -16.79 4.59 -13.65
CA ILE A 138 -17.70 3.66 -12.98
C ILE A 138 -18.56 4.44 -12.00
N ASP A 139 -17.93 5.19 -11.10
CA ASP A 139 -18.61 5.99 -10.09
C ASP A 139 -17.79 7.22 -9.67
N CYS A 140 -18.46 8.09 -8.93
CA CYS A 140 -17.85 9.12 -8.12
C CYS A 140 -18.68 9.26 -6.86
N VAL A 141 -18.09 8.92 -5.71
CA VAL A 141 -18.75 8.98 -4.41
C VAL A 141 -18.11 10.06 -3.55
N SER A 142 -18.94 10.80 -2.81
CA SER A 142 -18.43 11.71 -1.79
C SER A 142 -17.80 10.90 -0.66
N ALA A 143 -16.55 11.24 -0.34
CA ALA A 143 -15.83 10.74 0.79
C ALA A 143 -16.14 11.59 2.04
N PRO A 144 -15.85 11.07 3.24
CA PRO A 144 -16.14 11.78 4.48
C PRO A 144 -15.25 13.02 4.70
N LYS A 145 -15.86 14.10 5.21
CA LYS A 145 -15.22 15.38 5.57
C LYS A 145 -14.38 15.33 6.86
N LEU A 146 -13.53 14.32 7.00
CA LEU A 146 -12.98 13.92 8.31
C LEU A 146 -11.45 14.05 8.41
N GLY A 147 -10.81 14.88 7.57
CA GLY A 147 -9.35 15.10 7.63
C GLY A 147 -8.52 13.88 7.20
N MET A 148 -9.06 13.04 6.33
CA MET A 148 -8.39 11.84 5.85
C MET A 148 -7.42 12.16 4.71
N ASN A 149 -6.19 11.65 4.82
CA ASN A 149 -5.14 11.78 3.80
C ASN A 149 -5.16 10.62 2.79
N ARG A 150 -5.68 9.46 3.20
CA ARG A 150 -5.91 8.29 2.35
C ARG A 150 -7.25 7.69 2.72
N VAL A 151 -8.00 7.21 1.73
CA VAL A 151 -9.30 6.59 1.89
C VAL A 151 -9.43 5.38 0.96
N TYR A 152 -9.82 4.25 1.54
CA TYR A 152 -10.14 3.01 0.86
C TYR A 152 -11.65 2.75 0.97
N ALA A 153 -12.32 2.55 -0.16
CA ALA A 153 -13.72 2.20 -0.18
C ALA A 153 -13.87 0.70 0.11
N TYR A 154 -14.52 0.35 1.21
CA TYR A 154 -14.87 -1.03 1.53
C TYR A 154 -16.22 -1.41 0.91
N SER A 155 -17.15 -0.44 0.87
CA SER A 155 -18.43 -0.51 0.18
C SER A 155 -18.87 0.90 -0.17
N ASP A 156 -20.02 1.06 -0.83
CA ASP A 156 -20.54 2.36 -1.25
C ASP A 156 -20.81 3.32 -0.07
N SER A 157 -20.99 2.79 1.15
CA SER A 157 -21.29 3.58 2.35
C SER A 157 -20.23 3.49 3.44
N ILE A 158 -19.22 2.63 3.30
CA ILE A 158 -18.20 2.39 4.34
C ILE A 158 -16.81 2.55 3.76
N PHE A 159 -16.02 3.36 4.45
CA PHE A 159 -14.66 3.69 4.08
C PHE A 159 -13.73 3.43 5.25
N TYR A 160 -12.47 3.13 4.92
CA TYR A 160 -11.37 3.13 5.86
C TYR A 160 -10.39 4.20 5.42
N GLY A 161 -10.09 5.14 6.30
CA GLY A 161 -9.12 6.18 6.00
C GLY A 161 -8.02 6.27 7.04
N SER A 162 -6.86 6.72 6.59
CA SER A 162 -5.77 7.13 7.48
C SER A 162 -5.71 8.65 7.56
N GLY A 163 -5.50 9.17 8.76
CA GLY A 163 -5.44 10.61 9.02
C GLY A 163 -5.05 10.87 10.45
N THR A 164 -5.01 12.14 10.83
CA THR A 164 -4.80 12.54 12.20
C THR A 164 -6.17 12.75 12.87
N PHE A 165 -6.73 11.70 13.47
CA PHE A 165 -8.00 11.78 14.20
C PHE A 165 -7.77 12.13 15.68
N GLU A 166 -8.81 12.17 16.52
CA GLU A 166 -8.63 12.48 17.95
C GLU A 166 -7.99 11.33 18.74
N SER A 167 -8.28 10.08 18.38
CA SER A 167 -7.93 8.91 19.19
C SER A 167 -7.19 7.81 18.43
N GLY A 168 -6.94 7.99 17.14
CA GLY A 168 -6.18 7.02 16.34
C GLY A 168 -5.74 7.52 14.97
N LEU A 169 -4.98 6.67 14.28
CA LEU A 169 -4.39 6.94 12.97
C LEU A 169 -5.21 6.38 11.80
N ILE A 170 -6.10 5.41 12.09
CA ILE A 170 -6.99 4.78 11.11
C ILE A 170 -8.42 4.92 11.61
N ALA A 171 -9.35 5.26 10.72
CA ALA A 171 -10.77 5.35 11.03
C ALA A 171 -11.59 4.53 10.05
N LYS A 172 -12.58 3.82 10.57
CA LYS A 172 -13.73 3.36 9.80
C LYS A 172 -14.78 4.45 9.86
N CYS A 173 -15.33 4.82 8.71
CA CYS A 173 -16.27 5.92 8.60
C CYS A 173 -17.35 5.62 7.57
N ASN A 174 -18.46 6.34 7.69
CA ASN A 174 -19.39 6.56 6.58
C ASN A 174 -19.22 8.01 6.10
N GLN A 175 -20.03 8.45 5.13
CA GLN A 175 -19.95 9.82 4.58
C GLN A 175 -20.15 10.94 5.61
N LYS A 176 -20.76 10.65 6.75
CA LYS A 176 -21.17 11.64 7.76
C LYS A 176 -20.24 11.66 8.97
N GLU A 177 -19.75 10.50 9.41
CA GLU A 177 -19.09 10.38 10.71
C GLU A 177 -18.05 9.27 10.77
N ILE A 178 -17.17 9.37 11.76
CA ILE A 178 -16.28 8.29 12.18
C ILE A 178 -17.09 7.28 12.98
N LEU A 179 -17.15 6.04 12.48
CA LEU A 179 -17.83 4.93 13.14
C LEU A 179 -16.94 4.23 14.16
N ASN A 180 -15.64 4.18 13.88
CA ASN A 180 -14.65 3.60 14.79
C ASN A 180 -13.25 4.12 14.47
N GLN A 181 -12.34 4.11 15.46
CA GLN A 181 -10.93 4.45 15.29
C GLN A 181 -10.05 3.27 15.71
N TYR A 182 -8.92 3.12 15.02
CA TYR A 182 -7.96 2.05 15.20
C TYR A 182 -6.56 2.65 15.23
N LEU A 183 -5.65 1.94 15.90
CA LEU A 183 -4.25 2.33 16.13
C LEU A 183 -4.16 3.68 16.86
N PRO A 184 -4.05 3.68 18.20
CA PRO A 184 -3.88 4.92 18.95
C PRO A 184 -2.63 5.66 18.47
N PHE A 185 -2.62 6.98 18.61
CA PHE A 185 -1.39 7.74 18.38
C PHE A 185 -0.28 7.21 19.29
N PRO A 186 0.95 7.06 18.79
CA PRO A 186 2.07 6.71 19.64
C PRO A 186 2.22 7.79 20.72
N GLN A 187 2.10 7.39 21.98
CA GLN A 187 2.11 8.31 23.12
C GLN A 187 3.54 8.73 23.55
N THR A 188 4.59 8.23 22.88
CA THR A 188 5.97 8.55 23.21
C THR A 188 6.85 8.59 21.96
N GLU A 189 7.38 9.78 21.65
CA GLU A 189 8.65 9.93 20.95
C GLU A 189 9.75 9.35 21.85
N GLN A 190 10.06 8.06 21.73
CA GLN A 190 11.46 7.69 21.83
C GLN A 190 12.05 7.97 20.45
N ALA A 191 12.37 9.24 20.23
CA ALA A 191 13.35 9.60 19.23
C ALA A 191 14.52 8.63 19.42
N VAL A 192 14.81 7.88 18.37
CA VAL A 192 16.00 7.04 18.28
C VAL A 192 17.19 8.00 18.42
N ASN A 193 17.62 8.24 19.65
CA ASN A 193 18.90 8.84 19.97
C ASN A 193 19.95 7.75 19.67
N GLY A 194 20.17 7.54 18.37
CA GLY A 194 21.32 6.85 17.84
C GLY A 194 22.28 7.89 17.27
N MET A 195 23.06 8.52 18.15
CA MET A 195 24.40 9.03 17.84
C MET A 195 25.35 8.46 18.87
#